data_AF-X1PYJ0-F1
#
_entry.id   AF-X1PYJ0-F1
#
_cell.length_a   1.000
_cell.length_b   1.000
_cell.length_c   1.000
_cell.angle_alpha   90.00
_cell.angle_beta   90.00
_cell.angle_gamma   90.00
#
_symmetry.space_group_name_H-M   'P 1'
#
loop_
_entity.id
_entity.type
_entity.pdbx_description
1 polymer ?
#
loop_
_entity_poly.entity_id
_entity_poly.type
_entity_poly.pdbx_seq_one_letter_code
_entity_poly.pdbx_strand_id
1 'polypeptide(L)' 'KTLQLTFARAGHPYPILIRPRKAPEQLEIQGSLLGVFGQSEYTQQTIQLQPGDKLLLYSDGAEPFIGSFDDQTGFHFSEE' A
#
# COMPACT_ATOMS: atom_id res chain seq x y z
N LYS A 1 12.89 -19.39 -2.65
CA LYS A 1 11.60 -18.66 -2.49
C LYS A 1 11.39 -17.84 -3.75
N THR A 2 10.16 -17.79 -4.29
CA THR A 2 9.83 -17.11 -5.56
C THR A 2 9.78 -15.59 -5.46
N LEU A 3 9.80 -15.03 -4.24
CA LEU A 3 9.69 -13.58 -3.98
C LEU A 3 8.45 -12.94 -4.66
N GLN A 4 7.39 -13.72 -4.87
CA GLN A 4 6.12 -13.20 -5.33
C GLN A 4 5.25 -12.83 -4.13
N LEU A 5 4.65 -11.65 -4.20
CA LEU A 5 3.67 -11.16 -3.24
C LEU A 5 2.33 -11.02 -3.96
N THR A 6 1.33 -11.76 -3.51
CA THR A 6 -0.08 -11.56 -3.89
C THR A 6 -0.81 -10.92 -2.72
N PHE A 7 -1.51 -9.81 -2.96
CA PHE A 7 -2.18 -9.04 -1.91
C PHE A 7 -3.51 -8.48 -2.40
N ALA A 8 -4.38 -8.14 -1.44
CA ALA A 8 -5.62 -7.39 -1.63
C ALA A 8 -5.76 -6.38 -0.48
N ARG A 9 -6.57 -5.34 -0.67
CA ARG A 9 -6.81 -4.29 0.34
C ARG A 9 -8.28 -4.28 0.73
N ALA A 10 -8.57 -4.13 2.02
CA ALA A 10 -9.94 -4.14 2.53
C ALA A 10 -10.24 -2.92 3.40
N GLY A 11 -9.82 -1.74 2.92
CA GLY A 11 -9.96 -0.44 3.60
C GLY A 11 -8.73 0.03 4.38
N HIS A 12 -7.66 -0.77 4.41
CA HIS A 12 -6.37 -0.38 4.98
C HIS A 12 -5.67 0.67 4.11
N PRO A 13 -4.78 1.54 4.64
CA PRO A 13 -3.89 2.36 3.82
C PRO A 13 -3.10 1.54 2.80
N TYR A 14 -2.71 2.15 1.68
CA TYR A 14 -1.97 1.45 0.63
C TYR A 14 -0.62 0.93 1.17
N PRO A 15 -0.27 -0.35 0.94
CA PRO A 15 1.06 -0.87 1.28
C PRO A 15 2.14 -0.06 0.58
N ILE A 16 3.26 0.19 1.25
CA ILE A 16 4.37 0.93 0.65
C ILE A 16 5.51 -0.05 0.33
N LEU A 17 5.91 -0.07 -0.94
CA LEU A 17 7.08 -0.79 -1.41
C LEU A 17 8.30 0.13 -1.36
N ILE A 18 9.31 -0.29 -0.61
CA ILE A 18 10.58 0.42 -0.48
C ILE A 18 11.64 -0.42 -1.17
N ARG A 19 12.18 0.11 -2.26
CA ARG A 19 13.28 -0.53 -3.00
C ARG A 19 14.60 0.23 -2.77
N PRO A 20 15.75 -0.45 -2.72
CA PRO A 20 17.04 0.22 -2.59
C PRO A 20 17.24 1.29 -3.69
N ARG A 21 17.59 2.51 -3.28
CA ARG A 21 17.90 3.65 -4.18
C ARG A 21 16.74 4.08 -5.09
N LYS A 22 15.49 3.81 -4.71
CA LYS A 22 14.29 4.32 -5.39
C LYS A 22 13.42 5.06 -4.39
N ALA A 23 12.58 5.97 -4.88
CA ALA A 23 11.52 6.55 -4.08
C ALA A 23 10.56 5.44 -3.59
N PRO A 24 9.99 5.58 -2.39
CA PRO A 24 8.91 4.72 -1.94
C PRO A 24 7.71 4.77 -2.90
N GLU A 25 7.00 3.65 -3.03
CA GLU A 25 5.87 3.49 -3.95
C GLU A 25 4.66 2.96 -3.19
N GLN A 26 3.50 3.61 -3.33
CA GLN A 26 2.24 3.04 -2.86
C GLN A 26 1.75 1.97 -3.83
N LEU A 27 1.49 0.77 -3.32
CA LEU A 27 0.89 -0.32 -4.07
C LEU A 27 -0.63 -0.12 -4.10
N GLU A 28 -1.07 0.76 -4.99
CA GLU A 28 -2.49 1.10 -5.16
C GLU A 28 -3.29 -0.08 -5.70
N ILE A 29 -4.30 -0.49 -4.95
CA ILE A 29 -5.25 -1.51 -5.36
C ILE A 29 -6.64 -1.16 -4.88
N GLN A 30 -7.63 -1.42 -5.74
CA GLN A 30 -9.03 -1.24 -5.37
C GLN A 30 -9.43 -2.24 -4.29
N GLY A 31 -10.26 -1.76 -3.37
CA GLY A 31 -10.66 -2.54 -2.21
C GLY A 31 -11.49 -1.69 -1.25
N SER A 32 -12.74 -2.07 -1.07
CA SER A 32 -13.70 -1.45 -0.15
C SER A 32 -13.43 -1.86 1.30
N LEU A 33 -14.11 -1.21 2.25
CA LEU A 33 -14.06 -1.58 3.67
C LEU A 33 -14.67 -2.97 3.89
N LEU A 34 -13.93 -3.84 4.59
CA LEU A 34 -14.41 -5.17 4.94
C LEU A 34 -15.66 -5.12 5.80
N GLY A 35 -16.71 -5.84 5.39
CA GLY A 35 -17.95 -5.98 6.16
C GLY A 35 -18.93 -4.81 6.05
N VAL A 36 -18.57 -3.72 5.35
CA VAL A 36 -19.46 -2.56 5.17
C VAL A 36 -20.44 -2.76 4.02
N PHE A 37 -19.99 -3.38 2.93
CA PHE A 37 -20.85 -3.64 1.76
C PHE A 37 -21.14 -5.14 1.63
N GLY A 38 -22.43 -5.49 1.46
CA GLY A 38 -22.92 -6.87 1.49
C GLY A 38 -22.34 -7.80 0.42
N GLN A 39 -21.83 -7.24 -0.68
CA GLN A 39 -21.01 -7.93 -1.67
C GLN A 39 -19.82 -7.03 -2.02
N SER A 40 -18.69 -7.25 -1.36
CA SER A 40 -17.43 -6.60 -1.71
C SER A 40 -16.54 -7.59 -2.44
N GLU A 41 -16.16 -7.26 -3.67
CA GLU A 41 -15.09 -7.96 -4.36
C GLU A 41 -13.75 -7.32 -3.99
N TYR A 42 -12.79 -8.16 -3.62
CA TYR A 42 -11.43 -7.73 -3.30
C TYR A 42 -10.51 -8.15 -4.43
N THR A 43 -10.15 -7.20 -5.28
CA THR A 43 -9.18 -7.45 -6.33
C THR A 43 -7.86 -7.87 -5.70
N GLN A 44 -7.23 -8.88 -6.29
CA GLN A 44 -5.89 -9.30 -5.93
C GLN A 44 -4.90 -8.81 -6.98
N GLN A 45 -3.73 -8.38 -6.52
CA GLN A 45 -2.61 -8.06 -7.39
C GLN A 45 -1.41 -8.88 -6.96
N THR A 46 -0.66 -9.36 -7.95
CA THR A 46 0.60 -10.06 -7.73
C THR A 46 1.74 -9.21 -8.26
N ILE A 47 2.76 -9.00 -7.43
CA ILE A 47 4.00 -8.33 -7.82
C ILE A 47 5.22 -9.21 -7.56
N GLN A 48 6.28 -8.96 -8.31
CA GLN A 48 7.59 -9.57 -8.10
C GLN A 48 8.45 -8.67 -7.21
N LEU A 49 8.83 -9.19 -6.04
CA LEU A 49 9.80 -8.57 -5.15
C LEU A 49 11.23 -8.97 -5.56
N GLN A 50 12.18 -8.14 -5.18
CA GLN A 50 13.61 -8.38 -5.30
C GLN A 50 14.25 -8.52 -3.91
N PRO A 51 15.36 -9.26 -3.78
CA PRO A 51 16.10 -9.30 -2.52
C PRO A 51 16.48 -7.88 -2.06
N GLY A 52 16.16 -7.56 -0.81
CA GLY A 52 16.40 -6.23 -0.24
C GLY A 52 15.21 -5.27 -0.29
N ASP A 53 14.16 -5.60 -1.05
CA ASP A 53 12.89 -4.87 -0.98
C ASP A 53 12.29 -4.99 0.43
N LYS A 54 11.67 -3.90 0.90
CA LYS A 54 10.87 -3.88 2.12
C LYS A 54 9.43 -3.52 1.78
N LEU A 55 8.49 -4.18 2.45
CA LEU A 55 7.07 -3.85 2.38
C LEU A 55 6.65 -3.28 3.72
N LEU A 56 6.09 -2.07 3.73
CA LEU A 56 5.52 -1.44 4.91
C LEU A 56 4.00 -1.53 4.87
N LEU A 57 3.44 -2.17 5.89
CA LEU A 57 2.02 -2.21 6.19
C LEU A 57 1.81 -1.49 7.52
N TYR A 58 0.88 -0.54 7.56
CA TYR A 58 0.65 0.33 8.71
C TYR A 58 -0.83 0.66 8.80
N SER A 59 -1.37 0.82 10.01
CA SER A 59 -2.74 1.30 10.21
C SER A 59 -2.83 2.82 10.07
N ASP A 60 -4.02 3.32 9.79
CA ASP A 60 -4.37 4.75 9.69
C ASP A 60 -3.85 5.63 10.84
N GLY A 61 -3.79 5.11 12.07
CA GLY A 61 -3.19 5.83 13.20
C GLY A 61 -1.71 6.21 13.02
N ALA A 62 -1.00 5.58 12.08
CA ALA A 62 0.38 5.92 11.73
C ALA A 62 0.49 6.85 10.51
N GLU A 63 -0.61 7.09 9.77
CA GLU A 63 -0.62 7.84 8.51
C GLU A 63 0.05 9.22 8.59
N PRO A 64 -0.17 10.05 9.65
CA PRO A 64 0.49 11.35 9.78
C PRO A 64 2.02 11.31 9.86
N PHE A 65 2.59 10.16 10.23
CA PHE A 65 4.04 9.97 10.30
C PHE A 65 4.63 9.44 8.99
N ILE A 66 3.79 8.89 8.11
CA ILE A 66 4.19 8.31 6.83
C ILE A 66 4.12 9.36 5.71
N GLY A 67 3.10 10.21 5.74
CA GLY A 67 2.87 11.20 4.71
C GLY A 67 1.56 11.95 4.88
N SER A 68 1.15 12.63 3.81
CA SER A 68 -0.11 13.36 3.74
C SER A 68 -0.78 13.15 2.39
N PHE A 69 -2.10 13.19 2.36
CA PHE A 69 -2.88 13.08 1.13
C PHE A 69 -3.36 14.47 0.69
N ASP A 70 -3.16 14.77 -0.58
CA ASP A 70 -3.69 15.97 -1.25
C ASP A 70 -4.68 15.56 -2.34
N ASP A 71 -5.87 16.15 -2.34
CA ASP A 71 -6.96 15.77 -3.25
C ASP A 71 -6.64 15.98 -4.75
N GLN A 72 -5.68 16.86 -5.08
CA GLN A 72 -5.32 17.17 -6.47
C GLN A 72 -4.10 16.38 -6.96
N THR A 73 -3.19 16.06 -6.04
CA THR A 73 -1.85 15.56 -6.37
C THR A 73 -1.54 14.18 -5.79
N GLY A 74 -2.41 13.65 -4.92
CA GLY A 74 -2.30 12.32 -4.33
C GLY A 74 -1.49 12.29 -3.03
N PHE A 75 -0.95 11.12 -2.69
CA PHE A 75 -0.19 10.92 -1.46
C PHE A 75 1.26 11.39 -1.59
N HIS A 76 1.72 12.18 -0.63
CA HIS A 76 3.09 12.66 -0.50
C HIS A 76 3.73 12.05 0.74
N PHE A 77 4.88 11.41 0.55
CA PHE A 77 5.67 10.89 1.67
C PHE A 77 6.27 12.05 2.46
N SER A 78 6.30 11.92 3.78
CA SER A 78 7.02 12.89 4.62
C SER A 78 8.51 12.86 4.28
N GLU A 79 9.10 14.04 4.07
CA GLU A 79 10.55 14.20 4.02
C GLU A 79 11.11 14.23 5.46
N GLU A 80 12.35 13.77 5.63
CA GLU A 80 13.07 13.88 6.91
C GLU A 80 13.36 15.34 7.31
#